data_AF-A0A0H4WMB0-F1
#
_entry.id   AF-A0A0H4WMB0-F1
#
_cell.length_a   1.000
_cell.length_b   1.000
_cell.length_c   1.000
_cell.angle_alpha   90.00
_cell.angle_beta   90.00
_cell.angle_gamma   90.00
#
_symmetry.space_group_name_H-M   'P 1'
#
loop_
_entity.id
_entity.type
_entity.pdbx_description
1 polymer ?
#
loop_
_entity_poly.entity_id
_entity_poly.type
_entity_poly.pdbx_seq_one_letter_code
_entity_poly.pdbx_strand_id
1 'polypeptide(L)'
;MNWPIDTEYSRLERQLSDRLGIRTVRLLLYYAPNGSAGLTDFGANVRLVDNATVSNGPVTVFLDDNGRGRLVPESTSLVVDWEGLVGTRHASVGTGYPEASGVPMAGSVTLVEVTDDFAAGHYVYHFADGSELTCTFNIPTPERADGWWDGDVEYDDDDDDD
;
A
#
# COMPACT_ATOMS: atom_id res chain seq x y z
N MET A 1 8.92 8.99 12.38
CA MET A 1 9.73 7.82 11.95
C MET A 1 9.59 7.68 10.44
N ASN A 2 10.59 7.15 9.73
CA ASN A 2 10.48 6.88 8.31
C ASN A 2 10.78 5.39 8.10
N TRP A 3 9.75 4.58 7.85
CA TRP A 3 9.90 3.17 7.52
C TRP A 3 10.04 3.05 6.01
N PRO A 4 11.06 2.33 5.50
CA PRO A 4 11.19 2.12 4.07
C PRO A 4 10.03 1.26 3.57
N ILE A 5 9.55 1.57 2.37
CA ILE A 5 8.58 0.75 1.67
C ILE A 5 9.20 -0.60 1.31
N ASP A 6 8.44 -1.66 1.49
CA ASP A 6 8.77 -3.00 1.04
C ASP A 6 8.31 -3.14 -0.42
N THR A 7 9.26 -3.13 -1.34
CA THR A 7 8.98 -3.19 -2.79
C THR A 7 8.61 -4.58 -3.28
N GLU A 8 8.81 -5.63 -2.48
CA GLU A 8 8.46 -7.01 -2.83
C GLU A 8 6.96 -7.24 -2.64
N TYR A 9 6.41 -6.72 -1.53
CA TYR A 9 4.99 -6.91 -1.18
C TYR A 9 4.10 -5.73 -1.59
N SER A 10 4.66 -4.54 -1.77
CA SER A 10 3.89 -3.37 -2.19
C SER A 10 3.62 -3.37 -3.69
N ARG A 11 2.37 -3.13 -4.10
CA ARG A 11 1.99 -3.14 -5.51
C ARG A 11 0.73 -2.34 -5.82
N LEU A 12 0.69 -1.83 -7.05
CA LEU A 12 -0.53 -1.33 -7.69
C LEU A 12 -1.24 -2.50 -8.37
N GLU A 13 -2.46 -2.79 -7.96
CA GLU A 13 -3.33 -3.79 -8.59
C GLU A 13 -4.42 -3.10 -9.40
N ARG A 14 -4.61 -3.58 -10.63
CA ARG A 14 -5.73 -3.22 -11.50
C ARG A 14 -6.43 -4.48 -11.97
N GLN A 15 -7.52 -4.84 -11.30
CA GLN A 15 -8.26 -6.06 -11.63
C GLN A 15 -9.44 -5.73 -12.55
N LEU A 16 -9.51 -6.39 -13.72
CA LEU A 16 -10.67 -6.32 -14.61
C LEU A 16 -11.88 -6.96 -13.93
N SER A 17 -12.89 -6.15 -13.64
CA SER A 17 -14.09 -6.60 -12.93
C SER A 17 -15.14 -7.20 -13.89
N ASP A 18 -15.16 -6.86 -15.18
CA ASP A 18 -16.16 -7.34 -16.14
C ASP A 18 -15.81 -7.08 -17.62
N ARG A 19 -16.72 -7.45 -18.54
CA ARG A 19 -16.64 -7.21 -19.99
C ARG A 19 -16.70 -5.73 -20.39
N LEU A 20 -16.99 -4.82 -19.46
CA LEU A 20 -17.10 -3.38 -19.73
C LEU A 20 -15.75 -2.66 -19.58
N GLY A 21 -14.70 -3.39 -19.21
CA GLY A 21 -13.35 -2.83 -19.06
C GLY A 21 -13.16 -2.05 -17.77
N ILE A 22 -14.05 -2.19 -16.79
CA ILE A 22 -13.93 -1.55 -15.49
C ILE A 22 -12.80 -2.21 -14.70
N ARG A 23 -11.83 -1.40 -14.27
CA ARG A 23 -10.70 -1.85 -13.46
C ARG A 23 -10.85 -1.35 -12.03
N THR A 24 -11.01 -2.27 -11.09
CA THR A 24 -10.86 -1.93 -9.67
C THR A 24 -9.38 -1.64 -9.41
N VAL A 25 -9.11 -0.51 -8.78
CA VAL A 25 -7.74 -0.04 -8.51
C VAL A 25 -7.46 -0.17 -7.01
N ARG A 26 -6.40 -0.88 -6.66
CA ARG A 26 -5.95 -1.06 -5.27
C ARG A 26 -4.46 -0.79 -5.12
N LEU A 27 -4.08 -0.17 -4.02
CA LEU A 27 -2.70 -0.04 -3.58
C LEU A 27 -2.53 -0.93 -2.36
N LEU A 28 -1.67 -1.94 -2.47
CA LEU A 28 -1.14 -2.64 -1.30
C LEU A 28 0.19 -2.01 -0.96
N LEU A 29 0.30 -1.44 0.24
CA LEU A 29 1.48 -0.76 0.73
C LEU A 29 1.97 -1.48 1.97
N TYR A 30 3.21 -1.94 1.94
CA TYR A 30 3.90 -2.59 3.05
C TYR A 30 5.19 -1.84 3.34
N TYR A 31 5.55 -1.77 4.62
CA TYR A 31 6.72 -1.08 5.11
C TYR A 31 7.46 -1.97 6.09
N ALA A 32 8.78 -2.01 5.96
CA ALA A 32 9.63 -2.71 6.91
C ALA A 32 9.78 -1.86 8.18
N PRO A 33 9.32 -2.31 9.36
CA PRO A 33 9.26 -1.48 10.56
C PRO A 33 10.64 -1.27 11.23
N ASN A 34 11.75 -1.62 10.57
CA ASN A 34 13.16 -1.34 10.88
C ASN A 34 13.49 -1.24 12.39
N GLY A 35 13.38 -2.36 13.10
CA GLY A 35 13.78 -2.44 14.50
C GLY A 35 12.70 -2.03 15.50
N SER A 36 11.49 -1.71 15.05
CA SER A 36 10.34 -1.55 15.95
C SER A 36 10.02 -2.89 16.61
N ALA A 37 10.12 -2.94 17.94
CA ALA A 37 9.98 -4.17 18.69
C ALA A 37 8.58 -4.78 18.50
N GLY A 38 8.55 -6.08 18.15
CA GLY A 38 7.30 -6.85 18.01
C GLY A 38 6.60 -6.73 16.67
N LEU A 39 6.95 -5.76 15.82
CA LEU A 39 6.39 -5.60 14.48
C LEU A 39 7.23 -6.35 13.44
N THR A 40 6.55 -7.06 12.55
CA THR A 40 7.17 -7.65 11.34
C THR A 40 6.79 -6.85 10.11
N ASP A 41 5.55 -6.34 10.06
CA ASP A 41 4.99 -5.66 8.91
C ASP A 41 4.09 -4.51 9.35
N PHE A 42 4.03 -3.48 8.54
CA PHE A 42 3.07 -2.39 8.68
C PHE A 42 2.67 -1.89 7.31
N GLY A 43 1.44 -1.43 7.15
CA GLY A 43 0.99 -1.02 5.84
C GLY A 43 -0.41 -0.47 5.76
N ALA A 44 -0.86 -0.34 4.52
CA ALA A 44 -2.24 -0.01 4.19
C ALA A 44 -2.67 -0.73 2.92
N ASN A 45 -3.90 -1.21 2.93
CA ASN A 45 -4.64 -1.63 1.74
C ASN A 45 -5.63 -0.51 1.39
N VAL A 46 -5.43 0.10 0.22
CA VAL A 46 -6.16 1.30 -0.21
C VAL A 46 -6.94 0.98 -1.47
N ARG A 47 -8.27 1.12 -1.43
CA ARG A 47 -9.11 0.99 -2.62
C ARG A 47 -9.45 2.36 -3.18
N LEU A 48 -9.17 2.57 -4.46
CA LEU A 48 -9.56 3.79 -5.16
C LEU A 48 -10.87 3.59 -5.91
N VAL A 49 -11.45 4.68 -6.42
CA VAL A 49 -12.57 4.60 -7.36
C VAL A 49 -12.16 3.79 -8.60
N ASP A 50 -13.15 3.18 -9.26
CA ASP A 50 -12.86 2.38 -10.45
C ASP A 50 -12.21 3.23 -11.54
N ASN A 51 -11.21 2.66 -12.20
CA ASN A 51 -10.38 3.31 -13.21
C ASN A 51 -9.67 4.59 -12.73
N ALA A 52 -9.44 4.74 -11.41
CA ALA A 52 -8.75 5.90 -10.85
C ALA A 52 -7.42 6.19 -11.57
N THR A 53 -7.23 7.47 -11.90
CA THR A 53 -5.97 8.04 -12.36
C THR A 53 -5.73 9.40 -11.71
N VAL A 54 -4.47 9.75 -11.48
CA VAL A 54 -4.03 11.04 -10.96
C VAL A 54 -2.88 11.51 -11.84
N SER A 55 -3.16 12.48 -12.72
CA SER A 55 -2.18 13.05 -13.65
C SER A 55 -2.19 14.59 -13.67
N ASN A 56 -3.19 15.23 -13.05
CA ASN A 56 -3.40 16.68 -13.10
C ASN A 56 -3.03 17.35 -11.76
N GLY A 57 -1.95 16.86 -11.14
CA GLY A 57 -1.45 17.32 -9.85
C GLY A 57 -1.91 16.47 -8.66
N PRO A 58 -1.28 16.64 -7.49
CA PRO A 58 -1.55 15.80 -6.32
C PRO A 58 -2.98 15.94 -5.80
N VAL A 59 -3.56 14.82 -5.38
CA VAL A 59 -4.88 14.74 -4.75
C VAL A 59 -4.70 14.27 -3.32
N THR A 60 -5.18 15.05 -2.36
CA THR A 60 -5.19 14.69 -0.94
C THR A 60 -6.60 14.28 -0.52
N VAL A 61 -6.71 13.15 0.17
CA VAL A 61 -7.93 12.66 0.79
C VAL A 61 -7.72 12.56 2.29
N PHE A 62 -8.66 13.10 3.07
CA PHE A 62 -8.64 13.01 4.53
C PHE A 62 -9.33 11.75 5.02
N LEU A 63 -8.82 11.20 6.12
CA LEU A 63 -9.26 9.98 6.77
C LEU A 63 -9.62 10.28 8.23
N ASP A 64 -10.73 9.75 8.71
CA ASP A 64 -11.18 9.94 10.10
C ASP A 64 -11.69 8.61 10.68
N ASP A 65 -11.35 8.33 11.95
CA ASP A 65 -11.77 7.12 12.65
C ASP A 65 -13.31 7.06 12.85
N ASN A 66 -13.97 8.21 12.96
CA ASN A 66 -15.40 8.33 13.24
C ASN A 66 -15.89 7.47 14.43
N GLY A 67 -14.99 7.14 15.38
CA GLY A 67 -15.27 6.27 16.53
C GLY A 67 -15.50 4.79 16.17
N ARG A 68 -15.03 4.34 15.00
CA ARG A 68 -15.25 2.97 14.50
C ARG A 68 -14.06 2.04 14.71
N GLY A 69 -12.95 2.54 15.25
CA GLY A 69 -11.71 1.78 15.40
C GLY A 69 -11.02 1.50 14.07
N ARG A 70 -11.35 2.27 13.01
CA ARG A 70 -10.70 2.24 11.70
C ARG A 70 -10.86 3.59 11.02
N LEU A 71 -9.82 4.01 10.31
CA LEU A 71 -9.87 5.20 9.48
C LEU A 71 -10.79 5.00 8.27
N VAL A 72 -11.66 5.99 8.01
CA VAL A 72 -12.57 6.00 6.86
C VAL A 72 -12.33 7.28 6.05
N PRO A 73 -12.28 7.20 4.72
CA PRO A 73 -12.17 8.39 3.87
C PRO A 73 -13.37 9.33 4.00
N GLU A 74 -13.13 10.61 3.72
CA GLU A 74 -14.21 11.59 3.55
C GLU A 74 -15.19 11.17 2.44
N SER A 75 -16.45 11.56 2.59
CA SER A 75 -17.51 11.20 1.63
C SER A 75 -17.22 11.76 0.24
N THR A 76 -17.40 10.94 -0.80
CA THR A 76 -17.15 11.31 -2.21
C THR A 76 -15.69 11.69 -2.48
N SER A 77 -14.76 10.82 -2.10
CA SER A 77 -13.32 10.99 -2.35
C SER A 77 -12.79 9.97 -3.36
N LEU A 78 -11.55 10.19 -3.80
CA LEU A 78 -10.85 9.27 -4.71
C LEU A 78 -10.54 7.93 -4.04
N VAL A 79 -10.40 7.92 -2.72
CA VAL A 79 -10.20 6.71 -1.90
C VAL A 79 -11.55 6.25 -1.39
N VAL A 80 -11.94 5.03 -1.76
CA VAL A 80 -13.25 4.47 -1.38
C VAL A 80 -13.14 3.61 -0.12
N ASP A 81 -11.98 3.04 0.15
CA ASP A 81 -11.74 2.25 1.34
C ASP A 81 -10.30 2.36 1.80
N TRP A 82 -10.11 2.33 3.12
CA TRP A 82 -8.80 2.40 3.77
C TRP A 82 -8.72 1.36 4.88
N GLU A 83 -7.74 0.47 4.78
CA GLU A 83 -7.52 -0.58 5.76
C GLU A 83 -6.06 -0.57 6.21
N GLY A 84 -5.82 -0.33 7.50
CA GLY A 84 -4.50 -0.48 8.09
C GLY A 84 -4.09 -1.94 8.14
N LEU A 85 -2.82 -2.21 7.85
CA LEU A 85 -2.24 -3.55 7.89
C LEU A 85 -1.15 -3.61 8.97
N VAL A 86 -1.16 -4.69 9.75
CA VAL A 86 -0.16 -4.92 10.79
C VAL A 86 0.21 -6.39 10.86
N GLY A 87 1.51 -6.67 10.86
CA GLY A 87 2.09 -7.98 11.14
C GLY A 87 2.86 -7.95 12.46
N THR A 88 2.72 -9.02 13.24
CA THR A 88 3.49 -9.18 14.48
C THR A 88 4.22 -10.51 14.48
N ARG A 89 5.26 -10.66 15.30
CA ARG A 89 6.01 -11.92 15.38
C ARG A 89 5.16 -13.14 15.77
N HIS A 90 3.97 -12.92 16.31
CA HIS A 90 3.08 -13.96 16.84
C HIS A 90 1.84 -14.18 15.99
N ALA A 91 1.62 -13.39 14.93
CA ALA A 91 0.45 -13.47 14.08
C ALA A 91 0.79 -13.12 12.63
N SER A 92 0.15 -13.81 11.67
CA SER A 92 0.17 -13.39 10.26
C SER A 92 -0.32 -11.95 10.13
N VAL A 93 0.10 -11.27 9.05
CA VAL A 93 -0.40 -9.94 8.70
C VAL A 93 -1.94 -9.95 8.75
N GLY A 94 -2.47 -9.02 9.52
CA GLY A 94 -3.90 -8.82 9.69
C GLY A 94 -4.26 -7.35 9.53
N THR A 95 -5.56 -7.07 9.67
CA THR A 95 -6.10 -5.72 9.60
C THR A 95 -5.99 -5.06 10.97
N GLY A 96 -5.51 -3.82 11.02
CA GLY A 96 -5.35 -3.07 12.25
C GLY A 96 -4.12 -2.18 12.28
N TYR A 97 -3.71 -1.84 13.50
CA TYR A 97 -2.61 -0.92 13.78
C TYR A 97 -1.72 -1.48 14.90
N PRO A 98 -0.44 -1.05 14.98
CA PRO A 98 0.46 -1.45 16.06
C PRO A 98 -0.11 -1.14 17.44
N GLU A 99 -0.13 -2.12 18.35
CA GLU A 99 -0.62 -1.95 19.72
C GLU A 99 0.11 -0.82 20.47
N ALA A 100 1.43 -0.70 20.26
CA ALA A 100 2.25 0.31 20.91
C ALA A 100 1.88 1.76 20.53
N SER A 101 1.44 1.99 19.28
CA SER A 101 1.01 3.30 18.80
C SER A 101 -0.50 3.51 18.92
N GLY A 102 -1.26 2.42 19.02
CA GLY A 102 -2.72 2.44 19.02
C GLY A 102 -3.32 2.74 17.65
N VAL A 103 -4.64 2.97 17.63
CA VAL A 103 -5.39 3.34 16.43
C VAL A 103 -5.19 4.84 16.16
N PRO A 104 -4.82 5.25 14.93
CA PRO A 104 -4.78 6.66 14.56
C PRO A 104 -6.16 7.32 14.72
N MET A 105 -6.20 8.55 15.22
CA MET A 105 -7.45 9.32 15.31
C MET A 105 -7.87 9.88 13.95
N ALA A 106 -6.89 10.23 13.13
CA ALA A 106 -7.08 10.78 11.80
C ALA A 106 -5.91 10.42 10.89
N GLY A 107 -6.08 10.68 9.60
CA GLY A 107 -5.00 10.59 8.64
C GLY A 107 -5.26 11.40 7.39
N SER A 108 -4.28 11.40 6.51
CA SER A 108 -4.44 11.88 5.15
C SER A 108 -3.61 11.02 4.21
N VAL A 109 -4.05 10.90 2.97
CA VAL A 109 -3.27 10.30 1.89
C VAL A 109 -3.22 11.27 0.73
N THR A 110 -2.01 11.58 0.28
CA THR A 110 -1.74 12.39 -0.89
C THR A 110 -1.22 11.49 -2.00
N LEU A 111 -2.03 11.34 -3.04
CA LEU A 111 -1.68 10.66 -4.28
C LEU A 111 -1.05 11.70 -5.21
N VAL A 112 0.25 11.56 -5.46
CA VAL A 112 0.99 12.46 -6.35
C VAL A 112 0.77 12.07 -7.81
N GLU A 113 0.81 10.78 -8.08
CA GLU A 113 0.61 10.22 -9.41
C GLU A 113 -0.02 8.84 -9.30
N VAL A 114 -0.99 8.55 -10.15
CA VAL A 114 -1.60 7.22 -10.32
C VAL A 114 -1.86 7.04 -11.80
N THR A 115 -1.08 6.19 -12.45
CA THR A 115 -1.25 5.82 -13.86
C THR A 115 -1.59 4.33 -13.95
N ASP A 116 -1.64 3.78 -15.17
CA ASP A 116 -1.86 2.35 -15.35
C ASP A 116 -0.76 1.51 -14.70
N ASP A 117 0.49 1.99 -14.72
CA ASP A 117 1.68 1.19 -14.36
C ASP A 117 2.45 1.72 -13.14
N PHE A 118 1.91 2.72 -12.46
CA PHE A 118 2.65 3.46 -11.45
C PHE A 118 1.74 4.15 -10.44
N ALA A 119 2.15 4.15 -9.17
CA ALA A 119 1.55 4.97 -8.13
C ALA A 119 2.63 5.55 -7.20
N ALA A 120 2.53 6.84 -6.93
CA ALA A 120 3.40 7.54 -5.99
C ALA A 120 2.62 8.48 -5.09
N GLY A 121 3.10 8.66 -3.87
CA GLY A 121 2.44 9.50 -2.89
C GLY A 121 2.97 9.31 -1.48
N HIS A 122 2.19 9.77 -0.53
CA HIS A 122 2.44 9.52 0.89
C HIS A 122 1.14 9.54 1.67
N TYR A 123 1.16 8.97 2.86
CA TYR A 123 0.10 9.14 3.83
C TYR A 123 0.67 9.51 5.20
N VAL A 124 -0.16 10.17 6.01
CA VAL A 124 0.15 10.58 7.36
C VAL A 124 -0.93 10.04 8.29
N TYR A 125 -0.52 9.41 9.38
CA TYR A 125 -1.39 9.07 10.50
C TYR A 125 -1.13 10.03 11.66
N HIS A 126 -2.21 10.49 12.29
CA HIS A 126 -2.19 11.35 13.47
C HIS A 126 -2.75 10.57 14.66
N PHE A 127 -1.98 10.46 15.75
CA PHE A 127 -2.34 9.70 16.94
C PHE A 127 -2.83 10.61 18.08
N ALA A 128 -3.51 10.01 19.06
CA ALA A 128 -4.11 10.74 20.19
C ALA A 128 -3.09 11.43 21.10
N ASP A 129 -1.85 10.93 21.13
CA ASP A 129 -0.73 11.53 21.87
C ASP A 129 -0.11 12.73 21.13
N GLY A 130 -0.62 13.08 19.95
CA GLY A 130 -0.12 14.14 19.08
C GLY A 130 1.05 13.73 18.20
N SER A 131 1.48 12.46 18.25
CA SER A 131 2.51 11.95 17.35
C SER A 131 1.97 11.74 15.92
N GLU A 132 2.90 11.75 14.97
CA GLU A 132 2.60 11.54 13.55
C GLU A 132 3.50 10.46 12.95
N LEU A 133 2.92 9.66 12.05
CA LEU A 133 3.64 8.70 11.24
C LEU A 133 3.40 9.01 9.76
N THR A 134 4.47 9.44 9.08
CA THR A 134 4.46 9.67 7.62
C THR A 134 5.07 8.48 6.90
N CYS A 135 4.36 7.97 5.91
CA CYS A 135 4.78 6.85 5.08
C CYS A 135 4.72 7.26 3.61
N THR A 136 5.85 7.20 2.91
CA THR A 136 5.97 7.57 1.50
C THR A 136 6.01 6.31 0.63
N PHE A 137 5.29 6.31 -0.49
CA PHE A 137 5.29 5.20 -1.43
C PHE A 137 5.61 5.66 -2.84
N ASN A 138 6.28 4.77 -3.57
CA ASN A 138 6.65 4.93 -4.96
C ASN A 138 6.75 3.53 -5.57
N ILE A 139 5.66 3.06 -6.20
CA ILE A 139 5.51 1.67 -6.62
C ILE A 139 5.14 1.55 -8.10
N PRO A 140 5.88 0.75 -8.88
CA PRO A 140 5.43 0.33 -10.20
C PRO A 140 4.35 -0.78 -10.10
N THR A 141 3.68 -1.09 -11.20
CA THR A 141 2.91 -2.34 -11.32
C THR A 141 3.83 -3.56 -11.29
N PRO A 142 3.33 -4.75 -10.88
CA PRO A 142 4.09 -6.00 -10.89
C PRO A 142 4.78 -6.29 -12.23
N GLU A 143 4.10 -6.06 -13.36
CA GLU A 143 4.66 -6.29 -14.71
C GLU A 143 5.91 -5.44 -15.01
N ARG A 144 6.07 -4.30 -14.33
CA ARG A 144 7.27 -3.45 -14.42
C ARG A 144 8.27 -3.74 -13.29
N ALA A 145 7.86 -4.39 -12.21
CA ALA A 145 8.74 -4.92 -11.17
C ALA A 145 9.50 -6.18 -11.64
N ASP A 146 8.90 -6.97 -12.54
CA ASP A 146 9.54 -8.14 -13.16
C ASP A 146 10.77 -7.77 -14.03
N GLY A 147 10.90 -6.51 -14.48
CA GLY A 147 12.09 -6.03 -15.19
C GLY A 147 13.34 -5.82 -14.34
N TRP A 148 13.30 -6.12 -13.03
CA TRP A 148 14.47 -6.09 -12.13
C TRP A 148 14.96 -7.50 -11.75
N TRP A 149 14.27 -8.56 -12.19
CA TRP A 149 14.57 -9.94 -11.83
C TRP A 149 14.86 -10.85 -13.03
N ASP A 150 15.27 -10.31 -14.17
CA ASP A 150 15.94 -11.12 -15.21
C ASP A 150 17.40 -11.37 -14.77
N GLY A 151 17.54 -12.12 -13.69
CA GLY A 151 18.70 -12.97 -13.51
C GLY A 151 18.54 -14.12 -14.50
N ASP A 152 19.27 -14.03 -15.60
CA ASP A 152 19.56 -15.16 -16.49
C ASP A 152 19.88 -16.39 -15.65
N VAL A 153 18.93 -17.31 -15.58
CA VAL A 153 19.24 -18.72 -15.40
C VAL A 153 19.02 -19.35 -16.76
N GLU A 154 20.08 -19.26 -17.57
CA GLU A 154 20.29 -20.19 -18.66
C GLU A 154 20.28 -21.60 -18.06
N TYR A 155 19.18 -22.34 -18.28
CA TYR A 155 19.20 -23.79 -18.11
C TYR A 155 20.01 -24.35 -19.28
N ASP A 156 21.33 -24.39 -19.13
CA ASP A 156 22.17 -25.35 -19.84
C ASP A 156 21.83 -26.74 -19.29
N ASP A 157 20.82 -27.38 -19.87
CA ASP A 157 20.65 -28.83 -19.77
C ASP A 157 21.56 -29.47 -20.84
N ASP A 158 22.86 -29.50 -20.54
CA ASP A 158 23.76 -30.55 -21.02
C ASP A 158 23.59 -31.75 -20.07
N ASP A 159 23.12 -32.89 -20.58
CA ASP A 159 23.65 -34.24 -20.30
C ASP A 159 22.79 -35.34 -20.97
N ASP A 160 23.31 -35.82 -22.11
CA ASP A 160 23.63 -37.21 -22.46
C ASP A 160 22.66 -38.42 -22.26
N ASP A 161 22.67 -39.24 -23.32
CA ASP A 161 22.54 -40.71 -23.43
C ASP A 161 21.18 -41.44 -23.23
N ASP A 162 20.56 -41.87 -24.34
CA ASP A 162 20.48 -43.30 -24.79
C ASP A 162 19.91 -43.46 -26.22
#